data_AF-A0A9Q9BWC2-F1
#
_entry.id   AF-A0A9Q9BWC2-F1
#
_cell.length_a   1.000
_cell.length_b   1.000
_cell.length_c   1.000
_cell.angle_alpha   90.00
_cell.angle_beta   90.00
_cell.angle_gamma   90.00
#
_symmetry.space_group_name_H-M   'P 1'
#
loop_
_entity.id
_entity.type
_entity.pdbx_description
1 polymer ?
#
loop_
_entity_poly.entity_id
_entity_poly.type
_entity_poly.pdbx_seq_one_letter_code
_entity_poly.pdbx_strand_id
1 'polypeptide(L)'
;MSSDIATEFRGRGDQIKLCPLTFVEYFESSNLDFNDAFNEYLNYGGMPFLINEPSDINKINYLNNLYNEIYLKDIKERYKLKNNNNLTSILDFIASNIGSLTNPVKLNNAFKSILNVEISKNTIDNYLNILEDSFLIKRAIRFNIKGKKYINTL
;
A
#
# COMPACT_ATOMS: atom_id res chain seq x y z
N MET A 1 13.40 -0.49 -2.67
CA MET A 1 12.96 -0.07 -4.02
C MET A 1 12.94 1.44 -4.09
N SER A 2 13.40 2.02 -5.20
CA SER A 2 13.79 3.44 -5.38
C SER A 2 14.99 3.93 -4.55
N SER A 3 15.04 3.65 -3.24
CA SER A 3 16.15 4.05 -2.36
C SER A 3 17.46 3.35 -2.73
N ASP A 4 17.44 2.05 -2.99
CA ASP A 4 18.63 1.26 -3.34
C ASP A 4 19.30 1.78 -4.62
N ILE A 5 18.50 2.07 -5.66
CA ILE A 5 18.95 2.62 -6.94
C ILE A 5 19.47 4.04 -6.75
N ALA A 6 18.74 4.90 -6.01
CA ALA A 6 19.23 6.24 -5.69
C ALA A 6 20.54 6.23 -4.89
N THR A 7 20.75 5.20 -4.06
CA THR A 7 21.98 4.98 -3.28
C THR A 7 23.15 4.63 -4.20
N GLU A 8 22.94 3.83 -5.25
CA GLU A 8 23.97 3.54 -6.27
C GLU A 8 24.42 4.80 -7.00
N PHE A 9 23.48 5.67 -7.38
CA PHE A 9 23.79 6.93 -8.04
C PHE A 9 24.37 7.99 -7.09
N ARG A 10 24.38 7.75 -5.76
CA ARG A 10 24.92 8.66 -4.73
C ARG A 10 24.50 10.13 -4.92
N GLY A 11 23.24 10.35 -5.28
CA GLY A 11 22.68 11.69 -5.51
C GLY A 11 23.02 12.32 -6.87
N ARG A 12 23.57 11.54 -7.82
CA ARG A 12 23.87 12.00 -9.20
C ARG A 12 22.78 11.64 -10.21
N GLY A 13 21.53 11.55 -9.77
CA GLY A 13 20.39 11.26 -10.63
C GLY A 13 19.10 11.84 -10.06
N ASP A 14 18.19 12.21 -10.94
CA ASP A 14 16.85 12.66 -10.58
C ASP A 14 15.92 11.47 -10.41
N GLN A 15 15.14 11.47 -9.33
CA GLN A 15 14.15 10.42 -9.07
C GLN A 15 12.76 10.91 -9.46
N ILE A 16 12.17 10.28 -10.47
CA ILE A 16 10.77 10.48 -10.84
C ILE A 16 9.95 9.35 -10.20
N LYS A 17 8.99 9.73 -9.35
CA LYS A 17 8.05 8.77 -8.74
C LYS A 17 6.85 8.63 -9.68
N LEU A 18 6.69 7.44 -10.25
CA LEU A 18 5.53 7.10 -11.04
C LEU A 18 4.44 6.56 -10.12
N CYS A 19 3.26 7.17 -10.20
CA CYS A 19 2.06 6.71 -9.51
C CYS A 19 1.07 6.13 -10.53
N PRO A 20 0.08 5.33 -10.09
CA PRO A 20 -1.08 5.04 -10.91
C PRO A 20 -1.75 6.32 -11.38
N LEU A 21 -2.56 6.22 -12.42
CA LEU A 21 -3.29 7.34 -12.99
C LEU A 21 -4.15 8.01 -11.91
N THR A 22 -4.09 9.34 -11.89
CA THR A 22 -5.08 10.16 -11.22
C THR A 22 -6.45 9.93 -11.85
N PHE A 23 -7.52 10.22 -11.11
CA PHE A 23 -8.87 10.10 -11.67
C PHE A 23 -9.05 10.94 -12.94
N VAL A 24 -8.41 12.12 -13.02
CA VAL A 24 -8.45 12.97 -14.21
C VAL A 24 -7.83 12.26 -15.41
N GLU A 25 -6.60 11.75 -15.27
CA GLU A 25 -5.91 11.01 -16.34
C GLU A 25 -6.67 9.73 -16.74
N TYR A 26 -7.28 9.06 -15.77
CA TYR A 26 -8.10 7.88 -16.01
C TYR A 26 -9.36 8.23 -16.82
N PHE A 27 -10.09 9.27 -16.42
CA PHE A 27 -11.31 9.73 -17.09
C PHE A 27 -11.03 10.18 -18.53
N GLU A 28 -9.94 10.91 -18.76
CA GLU A 28 -9.52 11.33 -20.10
C GLU A 28 -9.16 10.14 -21.01
N SER A 29 -8.74 9.03 -20.42
CA SER A 29 -8.27 7.85 -21.15
C SER A 29 -9.33 6.75 -21.30
N SER A 30 -10.38 6.73 -20.48
CA SER A 30 -11.34 5.62 -20.42
C SER A 30 -12.46 5.69 -21.46
N ASN A 31 -12.74 6.88 -22.02
CA ASN A 31 -13.89 7.15 -22.91
C ASN A 31 -15.26 6.79 -22.30
N LEU A 32 -15.34 6.66 -20.97
CA LEU A 32 -16.59 6.39 -20.24
C LEU A 32 -17.31 7.69 -19.90
N ASP A 33 -18.58 7.59 -19.52
CA ASP A 33 -19.26 8.71 -18.88
C ASP A 33 -18.67 8.96 -17.48
N PHE A 34 -18.95 10.13 -16.89
CA PHE A 34 -18.37 10.50 -15.60
C PHE A 34 -18.72 9.49 -14.49
N ASN A 35 -19.97 9.01 -14.44
CA ASN A 35 -20.43 8.16 -13.35
C ASN A 35 -19.82 6.77 -13.46
N ASP A 36 -19.78 6.20 -14.66
CA ASP A 36 -19.18 4.92 -14.97
C ASP A 36 -17.67 4.96 -14.72
N ALA A 37 -16.97 5.98 -15.23
CA ALA A 37 -15.54 6.16 -14.98
C ALA A 37 -15.24 6.29 -13.48
N PHE A 38 -16.05 7.06 -12.76
CA PHE A 38 -15.88 7.27 -11.32
C PHE A 38 -16.12 5.98 -10.54
N ASN A 39 -17.16 5.23 -10.87
CA ASN A 39 -17.45 3.94 -10.25
C ASN A 39 -16.33 2.92 -10.54
N GLU A 40 -15.84 2.84 -11.78
CA GLU A 40 -14.72 1.96 -12.12
C GLU A 40 -13.45 2.34 -11.36
N TYR A 41 -13.12 3.64 -11.31
CA TYR A 41 -11.92 4.12 -10.61
C TYR A 41 -12.00 3.86 -9.10
N LEU A 42 -13.18 3.99 -8.49
CA LEU A 42 -13.36 3.68 -7.07
C LEU A 42 -13.21 2.19 -6.77
N ASN A 43 -13.66 1.31 -7.67
CA ASN A 43 -13.62 -0.13 -7.47
C ASN A 43 -12.26 -0.75 -7.81
N TYR A 44 -11.60 -0.28 -8.87
CA TYR A 44 -10.39 -0.90 -9.42
C TYR A 44 -9.14 -0.03 -9.32
N GLY A 45 -9.29 1.27 -9.03
CA GLY A 45 -8.20 2.23 -8.96
C GLY A 45 -7.69 2.67 -10.33
N GLY A 46 -6.52 3.31 -10.33
CA GLY A 46 -5.94 3.96 -11.51
C GLY A 46 -4.81 3.20 -12.20
N MET A 47 -4.69 1.88 -12.04
CA MET A 47 -3.61 1.15 -12.73
C MET A 47 -3.76 1.29 -14.26
N PRO A 48 -2.74 1.79 -15.00
CA PRO A 48 -2.92 2.16 -16.41
C PRO A 48 -3.45 1.04 -17.31
N PHE A 49 -3.04 -0.20 -17.05
CA PHE A 49 -3.44 -1.35 -17.86
C PHE A 49 -4.95 -1.65 -17.77
N LEU A 50 -5.63 -1.25 -16.68
CA LEU A 50 -7.06 -1.50 -16.47
C LEU A 50 -7.95 -0.86 -17.53
N ILE A 51 -7.50 0.24 -18.15
CA ILE A 51 -8.25 0.92 -19.22
C ILE A 51 -8.46 0.00 -20.43
N ASN A 52 -7.55 -0.95 -20.66
CA ASN A 52 -7.63 -1.88 -21.78
C ASN A 52 -8.45 -3.14 -21.47
N GLU A 53 -8.92 -3.31 -20.23
CA GLU A 53 -9.67 -4.49 -19.81
C GLU A 53 -11.16 -4.19 -19.71
N PRO A 54 -12.02 -4.69 -20.61
CA PRO A 54 -13.44 -4.36 -20.61
C PRO A 54 -14.27 -5.14 -19.59
N SER A 55 -13.71 -6.22 -19.02
CA SER A 55 -14.42 -7.12 -18.10
C SER A 55 -13.94 -6.94 -16.67
N ASP A 56 -14.89 -6.78 -15.74
CA ASP A 56 -14.62 -6.72 -14.29
C ASP A 56 -13.82 -7.92 -13.80
N ILE A 57 -14.11 -9.12 -14.33
CA ILE A 57 -13.39 -10.35 -13.98
C ILE A 57 -11.91 -10.25 -14.37
N ASN A 58 -11.62 -9.69 -15.55
CA ASN A 58 -10.24 -9.53 -16.01
C ASN A 58 -9.51 -8.47 -15.18
N LYS A 59 -10.18 -7.34 -14.87
CA LYS A 59 -9.62 -6.30 -13.99
C LYS A 59 -9.24 -6.88 -12.63
N ILE A 60 -10.14 -7.64 -12.00
CA ILE A 60 -9.89 -8.31 -10.73
C ILE A 60 -8.73 -9.30 -10.83
N ASN A 61 -8.70 -10.14 -11.87
CA ASN A 61 -7.63 -11.11 -12.07
C ASN A 61 -6.26 -10.43 -12.28
N TYR A 62 -6.23 -9.36 -13.07
CA TYR A 62 -5.02 -8.56 -13.27
C TYR A 62 -4.51 -7.98 -11.96
N LEU A 63 -5.38 -7.34 -11.17
CA LEU A 63 -5.01 -6.74 -9.89
C LEU A 63 -4.54 -7.80 -8.88
N ASN A 64 -5.21 -8.95 -8.82
CA ASN A 64 -4.80 -10.07 -7.97
C ASN A 64 -3.44 -10.64 -8.38
N ASN A 65 -3.17 -10.77 -9.68
CA ASN A 65 -1.87 -11.23 -10.17
C ASN A 65 -0.77 -10.20 -9.86
N LEU A 66 -1.03 -8.92 -10.11
CA LEU A 66 -0.12 -7.82 -9.78
C LEU A 66 0.21 -7.81 -8.27
N TYR A 67 -0.80 -8.02 -7.42
CA TYR A 67 -0.62 -8.13 -5.97
C TYR A 67 0.21 -9.34 -5.55
N ASN A 68 -0.12 -10.54 -6.05
CA ASN A 68 0.50 -11.78 -5.59
C ASN A 68 1.90 -12.00 -6.17
N GLU A 69 2.05 -11.86 -7.49
CA GLU A 69 3.27 -12.23 -8.21
C GLU A 69 4.31 -11.13 -8.22
N ILE A 70 3.90 -9.87 -8.30
CA ILE A 70 4.84 -8.75 -8.37
C ILE A 70 5.08 -8.23 -6.96
N TYR A 71 4.05 -7.71 -6.29
CA TYR A 71 4.29 -7.04 -5.02
C TYR A 71 4.64 -7.98 -3.87
N LEU A 72 3.80 -8.99 -3.57
CA LEU A 72 4.06 -9.85 -2.40
C LEU A 72 5.30 -10.71 -2.56
N LYS A 73 5.54 -11.25 -3.75
CA LYS A 73 6.71 -12.09 -4.02
C LYS A 73 8.01 -11.29 -3.90
N ASP A 74 8.09 -10.13 -4.55
CA ASP A 74 9.28 -9.28 -4.52
C ASP A 74 9.62 -8.81 -3.10
N ILE A 75 8.60 -8.49 -2.29
CA ILE A 75 8.79 -8.10 -0.88
C ILE A 75 9.38 -9.27 -0.09
N LYS A 76 8.80 -10.47 -0.22
CA LYS A 76 9.22 -11.66 0.53
C LYS A 76 10.66 -12.04 0.20
N GLU A 77 11.02 -12.03 -1.08
CA GLU A 77 12.35 -12.38 -1.56
C GLU A 77 13.40 -11.35 -1.10
N ARG A 78 13.10 -10.05 -1.25
CA ARG A 78 14.02 -8.97 -0.87
C ARG A 78 14.30 -8.92 0.63
N TYR A 79 13.26 -8.97 1.45
CA TYR A 79 13.39 -8.85 2.90
C TYR A 79 13.63 -10.21 3.60
N LYS A 80 13.77 -11.30 2.83
CA LYS A 80 14.05 -12.67 3.31
C LYS A 80 13.13 -13.08 4.46
N LEU A 81 11.85 -12.75 4.33
CA LEU A 81 10.86 -12.97 5.37
C LEU A 81 10.56 -14.48 5.49
N LYS A 82 10.85 -15.05 6.67
CA LYS A 82 10.72 -16.49 6.94
C LYS A 82 9.27 -16.94 7.22
N ASN A 83 8.46 -16.08 7.82
CA ASN A 83 7.06 -16.36 8.21
C ASN A 83 6.14 -15.22 7.73
N ASN A 84 5.43 -15.45 6.62
CA ASN A 84 4.79 -14.38 5.85
C ASN A 84 3.31 -14.14 6.17
N ASN A 85 2.66 -15.08 6.84
CA ASN A 85 1.22 -14.97 7.16
C ASN A 85 0.91 -13.72 7.98
N ASN A 86 1.85 -13.29 8.81
CA ASN A 86 1.71 -12.10 9.66
C ASN A 86 1.71 -10.80 8.83
N LEU A 87 2.58 -10.68 7.82
CA LEU A 87 2.64 -9.49 6.98
C LEU A 87 1.39 -9.35 6.12
N THR A 88 0.93 -10.45 5.50
CA THR A 88 -0.32 -10.44 4.71
C THR A 88 -1.52 -10.11 5.60
N SER A 89 -1.63 -10.71 6.79
CA SER A 89 -2.71 -10.38 7.73
C SER A 89 -2.71 -8.92 8.16
N ILE A 90 -1.52 -8.32 8.36
CA ILE A 90 -1.40 -6.89 8.68
C ILE A 90 -1.86 -6.04 7.52
N LEU A 91 -1.49 -6.39 6.28
CA LEU A 91 -1.93 -5.67 5.09
C LEU A 91 -3.45 -5.76 4.90
N ASP A 92 -4.04 -6.95 5.05
CA ASP A 92 -5.50 -7.14 4.97
C ASP A 92 -6.24 -6.33 6.04
N PHE A 93 -5.70 -6.27 7.25
CA PHE A 93 -6.25 -5.44 8.32
C PHE A 93 -6.18 -3.94 7.97
N ILE A 94 -5.08 -3.47 7.38
CA ILE A 94 -4.93 -2.06 6.98
C ILE A 94 -5.87 -1.74 5.81
N ALA A 95 -5.96 -2.64 4.83
CA ALA A 95 -6.84 -2.50 3.67
C ALA A 95 -8.32 -2.45 4.08
N SER A 96 -8.73 -3.23 5.08
CA SER A 96 -10.10 -3.14 5.63
C SER A 96 -10.35 -1.90 6.49
N ASN A 97 -9.29 -1.23 6.97
CA ASN A 97 -9.37 -0.04 7.83
C ASN A 97 -8.78 1.21 7.17
N ILE A 98 -8.90 1.34 5.84
CA ILE A 98 -8.42 2.52 5.12
C ILE A 98 -9.05 3.79 5.71
N GLY A 99 -8.22 4.81 5.95
CA GLY A 99 -8.64 6.09 6.54
C GLY A 99 -8.83 6.09 8.06
N SER A 100 -8.73 4.93 8.73
CA SER A 100 -8.86 4.83 10.18
C SER A 100 -7.54 5.08 10.94
N LEU A 101 -7.66 5.48 12.20
CA LEU A 101 -6.53 5.83 13.05
C LEU A 101 -5.90 4.59 13.68
N THR A 102 -4.85 4.08 13.03
CA THR A 102 -4.07 2.93 13.50
C THR A 102 -2.66 3.32 13.97
N ASN A 103 -2.03 2.45 14.74
CA ASN A 103 -0.61 2.51 15.12
C ASN A 103 -0.10 1.10 15.51
N PRO A 104 1.22 0.87 15.58
CA PRO A 104 1.78 -0.45 15.89
C PRO A 104 1.29 -1.05 17.21
N VAL A 105 1.00 -0.21 18.23
CA VAL A 105 0.48 -0.66 19.53
C VAL A 105 -0.95 -1.19 19.41
N LYS A 106 -1.82 -0.48 18.70
CA LYS A 106 -3.20 -0.90 18.45
C LYS A 106 -3.25 -2.19 17.64
N LEU A 107 -2.41 -2.30 16.62
CA LEU A 107 -2.27 -3.52 15.82
C LEU A 107 -1.79 -4.69 16.70
N ASN A 108 -0.73 -4.50 17.48
CA ASN A 108 -0.23 -5.53 18.40
C ASN A 108 -1.34 -6.05 19.34
N ASN A 109 -2.10 -5.13 19.95
CA ASN A 109 -3.20 -5.51 20.84
C ASN A 109 -4.30 -6.26 20.09
N ALA A 110 -4.70 -5.81 18.90
CA ALA A 110 -5.74 -6.46 18.10
C ALA A 110 -5.34 -7.87 17.64
N PHE A 111 -4.11 -8.04 17.15
CA PHE A 111 -3.58 -9.33 16.74
C PHE A 111 -3.49 -10.31 17.92
N LYS A 112 -3.09 -9.81 19.09
CA LYS A 112 -3.05 -10.62 20.32
C LYS A 112 -4.45 -11.01 20.79
N SER A 113 -5.41 -10.09 20.79
CA SER A 113 -6.74 -10.33 21.35
C SER A 113 -7.67 -11.10 20.42
N ILE A 114 -7.59 -10.89 19.11
CA ILE A 114 -8.54 -11.45 18.12
C ILE A 114 -7.99 -12.70 17.47
N LEU A 115 -6.75 -12.64 16.99
CA LEU A 115 -6.12 -13.73 16.23
C LEU A 115 -5.30 -14.68 17.12
N ASN A 116 -5.11 -14.32 18.39
CA ASN A 116 -4.25 -15.03 19.34
C ASN A 116 -2.81 -15.21 18.82
N VAL A 117 -2.34 -14.24 18.02
CA VAL A 117 -0.98 -14.22 17.46
C VAL A 117 -0.16 -13.16 18.18
N GLU A 118 0.97 -13.58 18.77
CA GLU A 118 1.91 -12.66 19.40
C GLU A 118 2.91 -12.12 18.37
N ILE A 119 2.65 -10.92 17.86
CA ILE A 119 3.58 -10.18 16.98
C ILE A 119 4.10 -8.97 17.76
N SER A 120 5.42 -8.82 17.90
CA SER A 120 5.97 -7.67 18.62
C SER A 120 5.64 -6.34 17.93
N LYS A 121 5.54 -5.26 18.71
CA LYS A 121 5.30 -3.90 18.18
C LYS A 121 6.36 -3.48 17.16
N ASN A 122 7.63 -3.80 17.43
CA ASN A 122 8.74 -3.51 16.52
C ASN A 122 8.62 -4.30 15.21
N THR A 123 8.16 -5.54 15.27
CA THR A 123 7.92 -6.35 14.07
C THR A 123 6.79 -5.77 13.23
N ILE A 124 5.70 -5.32 13.86
CA ILE A 124 4.60 -4.64 13.16
C ILE A 124 5.09 -3.35 12.51
N ASP A 125 5.84 -2.53 13.24
CA ASP A 125 6.40 -1.28 12.72
C ASP A 125 7.30 -1.53 11.50
N ASN A 126 8.19 -2.53 11.59
CA ASN A 126 9.02 -2.96 10.47
C ASN A 126 8.19 -3.41 9.27
N TYR A 127 7.10 -4.17 9.47
CA TYR A 127 6.23 -4.57 8.37
C TYR A 127 5.50 -3.38 7.74
N LEU A 128 5.02 -2.42 8.54
CA LEU A 128 4.43 -1.19 8.00
C LEU A 128 5.44 -0.40 7.16
N ASN A 129 6.68 -0.27 7.63
CA ASN A 129 7.75 0.40 6.89
C ASN A 129 8.06 -0.33 5.57
N ILE A 130 8.15 -1.66 5.60
CA ILE A 130 8.34 -2.48 4.39
C ILE A 130 7.21 -2.25 3.37
N LEU A 131 5.96 -2.22 3.83
CA LEU A 131 4.79 -2.01 2.96
C LEU A 131 4.77 -0.58 2.39
N GLU A 132 5.17 0.42 3.18
CA GLU A 132 5.30 1.82 2.75
C GLU A 132 6.44 2.00 1.72
N ASP A 133 7.60 1.41 1.97
CA ASP A 133 8.76 1.41 1.05
C ASP A 133 8.49 0.65 -0.25
N SER A 134 7.53 -0.27 -0.23
CA SER A 134 7.08 -1.03 -1.39
C SER A 134 5.92 -0.36 -2.14
N PHE A 135 5.55 0.86 -1.74
CA PHE A 135 4.45 1.65 -2.32
C PHE A 135 3.06 0.99 -2.24
N LEU A 136 2.89 -0.03 -1.40
CA LEU A 136 1.60 -0.69 -1.19
C LEU A 136 0.67 0.10 -0.29
N ILE A 137 1.24 0.81 0.69
CA ILE A 137 0.50 1.69 1.59
C ILE A 137 1.19 3.04 1.68
N LYS A 138 0.45 4.05 2.11
CA LYS A 138 0.99 5.37 2.42
C LYS A 138 0.49 5.82 3.78
N ARG A 139 1.40 6.21 4.66
CA ARG A 139 1.03 6.72 5.98
C ARG A 139 0.50 8.15 5.88
N ALA A 140 -0.67 8.38 6.46
CA ALA A 140 -1.25 9.71 6.61
C ALA A 140 -0.98 10.25 8.02
N ILE A 141 -0.16 11.30 8.12
CA ILE A 141 0.14 11.96 9.39
C ILE A 141 -0.99 12.96 9.70
N ARG A 142 -1.43 12.97 10.96
CA ARG A 142 -2.43 13.94 11.44
C ARG A 142 -1.87 15.36 11.40
N PHE A 143 -2.56 16.24 10.67
CA PHE A 143 -2.09 17.59 10.36
C PHE A 143 -2.37 18.66 11.45
N ASN A 144 -3.09 18.35 12.52
CA ASN A 144 -3.42 19.31 13.59
C ASN A 144 -2.91 18.84 14.96
N ILE A 145 -1.60 18.60 15.06
CA ILE A 145 -0.95 18.16 16.30
C ILE A 145 0.09 19.20 16.71
N LYS A 146 0.04 19.61 17.99
CA LYS A 146 0.92 20.64 18.55
C LYS A 146 1.64 20.15 19.81
N GLY A 147 2.86 20.64 20.02
CA GLY A 147 3.66 20.41 21.22
C GLY A 147 4.02 18.93 21.43
N LYS A 148 4.03 18.47 22.69
CA LYS A 148 4.41 17.09 23.05
C LYS A 148 3.60 16.01 22.33
N LYS A 149 2.38 16.31 21.87
CA LYS A 149 1.55 15.37 21.12
C LYS A 149 2.15 15.02 19.75
N TYR A 150 3.03 15.86 19.20
CA TYR A 150 3.74 15.59 17.94
C TYR A 150 4.73 14.43 18.06
N ILE A 151 5.31 14.25 19.25
CA ILE A 151 6.22 13.13 19.52
C ILE A 151 5.49 11.78 19.37
N ASN A 152 4.19 11.72 19.66
CA ASN A 152 3.38 10.52 19.48
C ASN A 152 3.05 10.21 18.00
N THR A 153 3.49 11.04 17.06
CA THR A 153 3.30 10.85 15.61
C THR A 153 4.59 10.68 14.82
N LEU A 154 5.73 10.82 15.49
CA LEU A 154 7.03 10.39 14.97
C LEU A 154 7.13 8.87 15.08
#